data_AF-M3HR42-F1
#
_entry.id   AF-M3HR42-F1
#
_cell.length_a   1.000
_cell.length_b   1.000
_cell.length_c   1.000
_cell.angle_alpha   90.00
_cell.angle_beta   90.00
_cell.angle_gamma   90.00
#
_symmetry.space_group_name_H-M   'P 1'
#
loop_
_entity.id
_entity.type
_entity.pdbx_description
1 polymer ?
#
loop_
_entity_poly.entity_id
_entity_poly.type
_entity_poly.pdbx_seq_one_letter_code
_entity_poly.pdbx_strand_id
1 'polypeptide(L)' 'MKIFKLILPIALVFPILFFVSEIITLEFTKTRGKELILPIKGYDPRDLLSGHYLQYNIGFKTSEGDVCLVKRTKKNSKY' A
#
# COMPACT_ATOMS: atom_id res chain seq x y z
N MET A 1 -1.22 -13.42 -46.82
CA MET A 1 -2.54 -13.25 -46.14
C MET A 1 -2.80 -14.24 -44.99
N LYS A 2 -2.27 -15.47 -44.98
CA LYS A 2 -2.47 -16.43 -43.87
C LYS A 2 -1.89 -15.96 -42.53
N ILE A 3 -0.74 -15.29 -42.54
CA ILE A 3 -0.08 -14.76 -41.34
C ILE A 3 -1.00 -13.78 -40.56
N PHE A 4 -1.66 -12.86 -41.26
CA PHE A 4 -2.55 -11.87 -40.62
C PHE A 4 -3.79 -12.52 -39.99
N LYS A 5 -4.30 -13.61 -40.57
CA LYS A 5 -5.41 -14.39 -39.98
C LYS A 5 -5.02 -15.07 -38.67
N LEU A 6 -3.73 -15.36 -38.47
CA LEU A 6 -3.21 -16.01 -37.26
C LEU A 6 -2.77 -14.99 -36.19
N ILE A 7 -2.24 -13.83 -36.62
CA ILE A 7 -1.84 -12.75 -35.70
C ILE A 7 -3.04 -12.07 -35.05
N LEU A 8 -4.15 -11.91 -35.77
CA LEU A 8 -5.33 -11.20 -35.27
C LEU A 8 -5.93 -11.78 -33.96
N PRO A 9 -6.20 -13.10 -33.84
CA PRO A 9 -6.68 -13.66 -32.58
C PRO A 9 -5.63 -13.57 -31.46
N ILE A 10 -4.34 -13.72 -31.78
CA ILE A 10 -3.25 -13.62 -30.80
C ILE A 10 -3.15 -12.20 -30.24
N ALA A 11 -3.23 -11.18 -31.11
CA ALA A 11 -3.20 -9.78 -30.71
C ALA A 11 -4.39 -9.39 -29.82
N LEU A 12 -5.54 -10.06 -29.98
CA LEU A 12 -6.73 -9.84 -29.14
C LEU A 12 -6.62 -10.56 -27.79
N VAL A 13 -6.09 -11.78 -27.76
CA VAL A 13 -5.99 -12.60 -26.53
C VAL A 13 -4.82 -12.17 -25.66
N PHE A 14 -3.73 -11.68 -26.25
CA PHE A 14 -2.53 -11.24 -25.54
C PHE A 14 -2.80 -10.22 -24.41
N PRO A 15 -3.51 -9.09 -24.62
CA PRO A 15 -3.79 -8.15 -23.55
C PRO A 15 -4.66 -8.76 -22.44
N ILE A 16 -5.59 -9.65 -22.78
CA ILE A 16 -6.45 -10.33 -21.81
C ILE A 16 -5.59 -11.20 -20.89
N LEU A 17 -4.68 -12.00 -21.45
CA LEU A 17 -3.76 -12.83 -20.68
C LEU A 17 -2.85 -12.00 -19.77
N PHE A 18 -2.37 -10.86 -20.27
CA PHE A 18 -1.55 -9.93 -19.47
C PHE A 18 -2.31 -9.43 -18.25
N PHE A 19 -3.54 -8.94 -18.41
CA PHE A 19 -4.35 -8.47 -17.28
C PHE A 19 -4.72 -9.59 -16.31
N VAL A 20 -5.01 -10.80 -16.80
CA VAL A 20 -5.27 -11.95 -15.93
C VAL A 20 -4.05 -12.27 -15.08
N SER A 21 -2.83 -12.20 -15.65
CA SER A 21 -1.60 -12.45 -14.89
C SER A 21 -1.39 -11.43 -13.77
N GLU A 22 -1.61 -10.14 -14.05
CA GLU A 22 -1.54 -9.08 -13.03
C GLU A 22 -2.53 -9.32 -11.88
N ILE A 23 -3.78 -9.65 -12.19
CA ILE A 23 -4.81 -9.94 -11.17
C ILE A 23 -4.37 -11.11 -10.28
N ILE A 24 -3.85 -12.18 -10.86
CA ILE A 24 -3.36 -13.33 -10.11
C ILE A 24 -2.22 -12.92 -9.19
N THR A 25 -1.25 -12.15 -9.69
CA THR A 25 -0.12 -11.66 -8.89
C THR A 25 -0.59 -10.79 -7.72
N LEU A 26 -1.50 -9.85 -7.98
CA LEU A 26 -2.10 -9.00 -6.95
C LEU A 26 -2.83 -9.80 -5.87
N GLU A 27 -3.65 -10.77 -6.28
CA GLU A 27 -4.36 -11.64 -5.33
C GLU A 27 -3.39 -12.50 -4.50
N PHE A 28 -2.34 -13.01 -5.14
CA PHE A 28 -1.30 -13.77 -4.45
C PHE A 28 -0.49 -12.92 -3.47
N THR A 29 -0.17 -11.68 -3.84
CA THR A 29 0.50 -10.72 -2.95
C THR A 29 -0.41 -10.32 -1.79
N LYS A 30 -1.72 -10.15 -2.03
CA LYS A 30 -2.69 -9.83 -0.99
C LYS A 30 -2.87 -10.98 0.00
N THR A 31 -3.03 -12.21 -0.49
CA THR A 31 -3.22 -13.40 0.35
C THR A 31 -1.96 -13.80 1.11
N ARG A 32 -0.77 -13.53 0.57
CA ARG A 32 0.52 -13.73 1.25
C ARG A 32 0.99 -12.52 2.05
N GLY A 33 0.27 -11.40 1.97
CA GLY A 33 0.53 -10.21 2.76
C GLY A 33 0.35 -10.53 4.24
N LYS A 34 1.34 -10.17 5.05
CA LYS A 34 1.25 -10.31 6.51
C LYS A 34 0.15 -9.38 7.02
N GLU A 35 -0.79 -9.93 7.79
CA GLU A 35 -1.82 -9.13 8.45
C GLU A 35 -1.16 -8.13 9.41
N LEU A 36 -1.17 -6.86 9.04
CA LEU A 36 -0.56 -5.79 9.80
C LEU A 36 -1.60 -5.18 10.73
N ILE A 37 -1.68 -5.71 11.95
CA ILE A 37 -2.50 -5.12 13.01
C ILE A 37 -1.75 -3.88 13.53
N LEU A 38 -2.20 -2.68 13.10
CA LEU A 38 -1.68 -1.39 13.55
C LEU A 38 -2.43 -0.94 14.82
N PRO A 39 -1.87 -1.09 16.02
CA PRO A 39 -2.55 -0.65 17.23
C PRO A 39 -2.63 0.87 17.26
N ILE A 40 -3.86 1.39 17.31
CA ILE A 40 -4.13 2.83 17.49
C ILE A 40 -3.79 3.19 18.93
N LYS A 41 -2.76 4.00 19.13
CA LYS A 41 -2.33 4.47 20.45
C LYS A 41 -2.99 5.81 20.77
N GLY A 42 -4.25 5.72 21.17
CA GLY A 42 -5.02 6.87 21.65
C GLY A 42 -5.38 7.88 20.58
N TYR A 43 -6.35 8.71 20.91
CA TYR A 43 -6.87 9.78 20.09
C TYR A 43 -7.03 11.00 20.98
N ASP A 44 -6.59 12.19 20.52
CA ASP A 44 -6.82 13.43 21.27
C ASP A 44 -8.24 13.92 20.99
N PRO A 45 -9.17 13.89 21.97
CA PRO A 45 -10.56 14.26 21.74
C PRO A 45 -10.73 15.71 21.26
N ARG A 46 -9.72 16.57 21.47
CA ARG A 46 -9.73 17.97 21.02
C ARG A 46 -9.65 18.11 19.50
N ASP A 47 -9.16 17.09 18.80
CA ASP A 47 -9.11 17.08 17.32
C ASP A 47 -10.52 16.97 16.69
N LEU A 48 -11.54 16.47 17.41
CA LEU A 48 -12.93 16.44 16.88
C LEU A 48 -13.55 17.84 16.91
N LEU A 49 -13.18 18.65 17.90
CA LEU A 49 -13.74 19.99 18.08
C LEU A 49 -13.08 21.04 17.17
N SER A 50 -11.89 20.77 16.66
CA SER A 50 -11.17 21.68 15.76
C SER A 50 -11.63 21.58 14.30
N GLY A 51 -12.62 20.72 13.98
CA GLY A 51 -13.16 20.56 12.63
C GLY A 51 -12.15 20.00 11.61
N HIS A 52 -11.03 19.45 12.09
CA HIS A 52 -9.97 18.87 11.28
C HIS A 52 -10.04 17.34 11.30
N TYR A 53 -9.44 16.71 10.29
CA TYR A 53 -9.46 15.26 10.10
C TYR A 53 -8.91 14.51 11.31
N LEU A 54 -9.52 13.36 11.62
CA LEU A 54 -9.16 12.49 12.74
C LEU A 54 -7.72 11.99 12.58
N GLN A 55 -6.80 12.48 13.41
CA GLN A 55 -5.41 12.04 13.41
C GLN A 55 -5.24 10.84 14.35
N TYR A 56 -4.97 9.68 13.77
CA TYR A 56 -4.66 8.48 14.53
C TYR A 56 -3.16 8.37 14.76
N ASN A 57 -2.76 8.20 16.02
CA ASN A 57 -1.37 7.90 16.35
C ASN A 57 -1.16 6.38 16.24
N ILE A 58 -0.40 5.94 15.25
CA ILE A 58 -0.12 4.52 15.00
C ILE A 58 1.10 4.09 15.80
N GLY A 59 0.90 3.13 16.70
CA GLY A 59 1.97 2.52 17.47
C GLY A 59 2.69 1.47 16.65
N PHE A 60 3.67 1.87 15.83
CA PHE A 60 4.53 0.89 15.15
C PHE A 60 5.25 0.02 16.18
N LYS A 61 4.86 -1.25 16.27
CA LYS A 61 5.64 -2.28 16.97
C LYS A 61 6.77 -2.68 16.01
N THR A 62 7.89 -1.97 16.06
CA THR A 62 9.15 -2.46 15.50
C THR A 62 9.52 -3.71 16.30
N SER A 63 9.14 -4.89 15.79
CA SER A 63 9.80 -6.13 16.19
C SER A 63 11.24 -6.01 15.70
N GLU A 64 12.17 -6.20 16.62
CA GLU A 64 13.62 -6.22 16.40
C GLU A 64 13.96 -7.00 15.12
N GLY A 65 14.31 -6.30 14.05
CA GLY A 65 14.75 -6.94 12.81
C GLY A 65 14.46 -6.13 11.56
N ASP A 66 13.34 -5.40 11.53
CA ASP A 66 13.00 -4.56 10.40
C ASP A 66 12.42 -3.23 10.86
N VAL A 67 12.52 -2.23 9.99
CA VAL A 67 11.72 -1.01 9.94
C VAL A 67 12.41 0.26 10.46
N CYS A 68 12.93 0.96 9.45
CA CYS A 68 12.85 2.41 9.24
C CYS A 68 13.32 3.32 10.38
N LEU A 69 14.53 3.85 10.19
CA LEU A 69 15.00 5.04 10.88
C LEU A 69 14.15 6.24 10.45
N VAL A 70 13.06 6.52 11.18
CA VAL A 70 12.42 7.84 11.13
C VAL A 70 13.41 8.83 11.71
N LYS A 71 14.24 9.42 10.85
CA LYS A 71 15.19 10.46 11.20
C LYS A 71 14.38 11.72 11.54
N ARG A 72 13.96 11.86 12.80
CA ARG A 72 13.41 13.12 13.31
C ARG A 72 14.54 14.14 13.32
N THR A 73 14.66 14.92 12.26
CA THR A 73 15.43 16.15 12.29
C THR A 73 14.75 17.10 13.27
N LYS A 74 15.28 17.13 14.50
CA LYS A 74 15.00 18.18 15.49
C LYS A 74 15.43 19.51 14.85
N LYS A 75 14.50 20.24 14.24
CA LYS A 75 14.70 21.66 13.94
C LYS A 75 14.49 22.40 15.26
N ASN A 76 15.59 22.71 15.94
CA ASN A 76 15.62 23.63 17.08
C ASN A 76 15.07 24.98 16.60
N SER A 77 13.82 25.29 16.93
CA SER A 77 13.29 26.65 16.81
C SER A 77 13.43 27.29 18.17
N LYS A 78 14.51 28.05 18.30
CA LYS A 78 14.82 28.95 19.39
C LYS A 78 13.84 30.13 19.32
N TYR A 79 12.86 30.17 20.22
CA TYR A 79 12.21 31.39 20.71
C TYR A 79 11.76 31.12 22.14
#